data_AF-A0A9P5U6A1-F1
#
_entry.id   AF-A0A9P5U6A1-F1
#
_cell.length_a   1.000
_cell.length_b   1.000
_cell.length_c   1.000
_cell.angle_alpha   90.00
_cell.angle_beta   90.00
_cell.angle_gamma   90.00
#
_symmetry.space_group_name_H-M   'P 1'
#
loop_
_entity.id
_entity.type
_entity.pdbx_description
1 polymer ?
#
loop_
_entity_poly.entity_id
_entity_poly.type
_entity_poly.pdbx_seq_one_letter_code
_entity_poly.pdbx_strand_id
1 'polypeptide(L)'
;MQEIPSLFPLAQLSHLRLERIWSLVLKGTLSKITTLRSLDVDDYVDRDDLQWLPADFKSVPPTAYSSIEVLNVRHHENLFGAWDTIFPFLTLPSLKTLCLYCRQGSIEREFSWLSFYPFMEFVKRSSFPLTTLCIKGVALSDSKLIYLLYHIPTLLDLTIMDTIIKDSEWSEDKQSMIPIRGDFSRAYMLVLTLCYNQLPLLCQGYAALP
;
A
#
# COMPACT_ATOMS: atom_id res chain seq x y z
N MET A 1 -7.39 19.99 -28.86
CA MET A 1 -7.88 19.90 -27.48
C MET A 1 -9.40 19.87 -27.54
N GLN A 2 -10.02 18.71 -27.31
CA GLN A 2 -11.47 18.64 -27.13
C GLN A 2 -11.78 19.08 -25.71
N GLU A 3 -12.59 20.13 -25.55
CA GLU A 3 -13.17 20.49 -24.27
C GLU A 3 -14.04 19.32 -23.81
N ILE A 4 -13.67 18.73 -22.67
CA ILE A 4 -14.46 17.68 -22.04
C ILE A 4 -15.81 18.32 -21.71
N PRO A 5 -16.94 17.75 -22.16
CA PRO A 5 -18.25 18.31 -21.89
C PRO A 5 -18.40 18.56 -20.39
N SER A 6 -18.61 19.81 -20.02
CA SER A 6 -19.06 20.17 -18.69
C SER A 6 -20.34 19.38 -18.41
N LEU A 7 -20.53 18.94 -17.16
CA LEU A 7 -21.73 18.27 -16.63
C LEU A 7 -21.61 16.76 -16.34
N PHE A 8 -20.44 16.28 -15.91
CA PHE A 8 -20.48 15.29 -14.83
C PHE A 8 -20.26 16.01 -13.51
N PRO A 9 -21.19 15.92 -12.53
CA PRO A 9 -21.03 16.56 -11.24
C PRO A 9 -19.98 15.81 -10.42
N LEU A 10 -18.70 16.07 -10.72
CA LEU A 10 -17.55 15.51 -9.99
C LEU A 10 -17.68 15.72 -8.48
N ALA A 11 -18.34 16.81 -8.06
CA ALA A 11 -18.62 17.11 -6.66
C ALA A 11 -19.50 16.06 -5.94
N GLN A 12 -20.21 15.18 -6.65
CA GLN A 12 -21.04 14.13 -6.05
C GLN A 12 -20.37 12.76 -6.01
N LEU A 13 -19.16 12.63 -6.55
CA LEU A 13 -18.50 11.35 -6.73
C LEU A 13 -17.81 10.89 -5.43
N SER A 14 -18.40 9.90 -4.76
CA SER A 14 -17.89 9.32 -3.51
C SER A 14 -16.93 8.14 -3.72
N HIS A 15 -17.02 7.46 -4.87
CA HIS A 15 -16.20 6.31 -5.24
C HIS A 15 -15.62 6.50 -6.63
N LEU A 16 -14.29 6.38 -6.76
CA LEU A 16 -13.58 6.51 -8.01
C LEU A 16 -12.70 5.29 -8.24
N ARG A 17 -12.79 4.69 -9.43
CA ARG A 17 -11.83 3.69 -9.89
C ARG A 17 -11.01 4.24 -11.04
N LEU A 18 -9.69 4.14 -10.93
CA LEU A 18 -8.72 4.64 -11.91
C LEU A 18 -7.90 3.49 -12.46
N GLU A 19 -7.98 3.26 -13.76
CA GLU A 19 -7.19 2.22 -14.44
C GLU A 19 -5.79 2.72 -14.86
N ARG A 20 -5.61 4.05 -14.98
CA ARG A 20 -4.33 4.69 -15.33
C ARG A 20 -4.17 5.98 -14.53
N ILE A 21 -3.57 5.88 -13.34
CA ILE A 21 -3.61 6.99 -12.37
C ILE A 21 -2.84 8.23 -12.83
N TRP A 22 -1.76 8.02 -13.57
CA TRP A 22 -0.69 8.99 -13.78
C TRP A 22 -1.21 10.29 -14.39
N SER A 23 -2.12 10.18 -15.36
CA SER A 23 -2.69 11.34 -16.04
C SER A 23 -3.58 12.23 -15.14
N LEU A 24 -4.23 11.67 -14.12
CA LEU A 24 -5.19 12.40 -13.28
C LEU A 24 -4.54 12.96 -12.01
N VAL A 25 -3.63 12.20 -11.42
CA VAL A 25 -2.84 12.65 -10.25
C VAL A 25 -1.96 13.82 -10.65
N LEU A 26 -1.24 13.71 -11.77
CA LEU A 26 -0.37 14.80 -12.26
C LEU A 26 -1.15 16.06 -12.65
N LYS A 27 -2.40 15.92 -13.10
CA LYS A 27 -3.24 17.07 -13.47
C LYS A 27 -3.94 17.73 -12.28
N GLY A 28 -3.72 17.25 -11.06
CA GLY A 28 -4.41 17.74 -9.86
C GLY A 28 -5.92 17.64 -9.98
N THR A 29 -6.44 16.66 -10.74
CA THR A 29 -7.89 16.58 -10.98
C THR A 29 -8.61 16.05 -9.74
N LEU A 30 -7.97 15.15 -8.99
CA LEU A 30 -8.50 14.60 -7.75
C LEU A 30 -8.71 15.67 -6.67
N SER A 31 -7.92 16.74 -6.65
CA SER A 31 -8.06 17.79 -5.62
C SER A 31 -9.35 18.61 -5.79
N LYS A 32 -9.98 18.52 -6.96
CA LYS A 32 -11.29 19.13 -7.23
C LYS A 32 -12.46 18.27 -6.70
N ILE A 33 -12.21 17.01 -6.36
CA ILE A 33 -13.22 16.04 -5.91
C ILE A 33 -13.17 15.93 -4.38
N THR A 34 -13.78 16.90 -3.69
CA THR A 34 -13.71 17.00 -2.21
C THR A 34 -14.57 15.96 -1.47
N THR A 35 -15.48 15.29 -2.17
CA THR A 35 -16.41 14.29 -1.60
C THR A 35 -15.93 12.85 -1.77
N LEU A 36 -14.79 12.64 -2.43
CA LEU A 36 -14.25 11.31 -2.70
C LEU A 36 -13.86 10.62 -1.39
N ARG A 37 -14.52 9.50 -1.09
CA ARG A 37 -14.25 8.68 0.11
C ARG A 37 -13.51 7.39 -0.19
N SER A 38 -13.68 6.86 -1.40
CA SER A 38 -13.06 5.60 -1.81
C SER A 38 -12.36 5.77 -3.14
N LEU A 39 -11.08 5.42 -3.14
CA LEU A 39 -10.23 5.43 -4.32
C LEU A 39 -9.75 4.01 -4.59
N ASP A 40 -10.00 3.53 -5.80
CA ASP A 40 -9.55 2.24 -6.28
C ASP A 40 -8.62 2.46 -7.47
N VAL A 41 -7.39 1.96 -7.37
CA VAL A 41 -6.31 2.28 -8.29
C VAL A 41 -5.79 1.00 -8.89
N ASP A 42 -5.73 0.99 -10.21
CA ASP A 42 -4.85 0.09 -10.95
C ASP A 42 -3.48 0.75 -11.10
N ASP A 43 -2.52 0.28 -10.30
CA ASP A 43 -1.15 0.78 -10.23
C ASP A 43 -0.31 0.07 -11.29
N TYR A 44 -0.66 0.39 -12.53
CA TYR A 44 0.01 -0.07 -13.74
C TYR A 44 0.71 1.10 -14.41
N VAL A 45 1.98 0.91 -14.74
CA VAL A 45 2.75 1.83 -15.57
C VAL A 45 3.06 1.12 -16.87
N ASP A 46 2.49 1.63 -17.96
CA ASP A 46 2.93 1.19 -19.28
C ASP A 46 4.34 1.73 -19.53
N ARG A 47 5.24 0.93 -20.13
CA ARG A 47 6.57 1.44 -20.51
C ARG A 47 6.44 2.64 -21.44
N ASP A 48 5.42 2.62 -22.29
CA ASP A 48 5.13 3.70 -23.22
C ASP A 48 4.61 4.95 -22.51
N ASP A 49 4.16 4.86 -21.25
CA ASP A 49 3.79 6.02 -20.43
C ASP A 49 5.01 6.64 -19.73
N LEU A 50 6.06 5.86 -19.44
CA LEU A 50 7.28 6.34 -18.78
C LEU A 50 8.00 7.43 -19.59
N GLN A 51 7.99 7.34 -20.92
CA GLN A 51 8.60 8.35 -21.80
C GLN A 51 7.89 9.72 -21.75
N TRP A 52 6.64 9.75 -21.28
CA TRP A 52 5.86 10.98 -21.11
C TRP A 52 5.94 11.54 -19.70
N LEU A 53 6.59 10.83 -18.78
CA LEU A 53 6.82 11.37 -17.45
C LEU A 53 7.84 12.51 -17.55
N PRO A 54 7.57 13.65 -16.88
CA PRO A 54 8.57 14.70 -16.75
C PRO A 54 9.86 14.07 -16.18
N ALA A 55 11.02 14.48 -16.71
CA ALA A 55 12.33 14.04 -16.18
C ALA A 55 12.44 14.26 -14.66
N ASP A 56 11.70 15.24 -14.15
CA ASP A 56 11.69 15.67 -12.76
C ASP A 56 10.53 15.08 -11.97
N PHE A 57 9.92 13.98 -12.40
CA PHE A 57 8.73 13.41 -11.75
C PHE A 57 8.93 13.11 -10.25
N LYS A 58 10.17 12.82 -9.83
CA LYS A 58 10.55 12.67 -8.40
C LYS A 58 10.40 13.96 -7.57
N SER A 59 10.35 15.12 -8.23
CA SER A 59 10.18 16.43 -7.58
C SER A 59 8.71 16.81 -7.38
N VAL A 60 7.77 16.07 -7.97
CA VAL A 60 6.34 16.35 -7.81
C VAL A 60 5.97 16.13 -6.34
N PRO A 61 5.50 17.17 -5.64
CA PRO A 61 5.17 17.04 -4.23
C PRO A 61 3.93 16.13 -4.06
N PRO A 62 3.87 15.35 -2.97
CA PRO A 62 2.69 14.57 -2.64
C PRO A 62 1.48 15.48 -2.41
N THR A 63 0.32 15.08 -2.93
CA THR A 63 -0.93 15.80 -2.76
C THR A 63 -1.74 15.20 -1.62
N ALA A 64 -2.23 16.04 -0.71
CA ALA A 64 -3.05 15.61 0.41
C ALA A 64 -4.54 15.47 0.01
N TYR A 65 -5.16 14.34 0.36
CA TYR A 65 -6.58 14.08 0.18
C TYR A 65 -7.20 13.62 1.50
N SER A 66 -7.83 14.55 2.21
CA SER A 66 -8.38 14.33 3.56
C SER A 66 -9.77 13.70 3.59
N SER A 67 -10.45 13.56 2.44
CA SER A 67 -11.76 12.92 2.37
C SER A 67 -11.71 11.41 2.14
N ILE A 68 -10.58 10.89 1.63
CA ILE A 68 -10.43 9.48 1.26
C ILE A 68 -10.23 8.63 2.52
N GLU A 69 -11.16 7.72 2.74
CA GLU A 69 -11.17 6.78 3.87
C GLU A 69 -10.80 5.36 3.45
N VAL A 70 -10.99 5.02 2.16
CA VAL A 70 -10.69 3.68 1.61
C VAL A 70 -9.78 3.81 0.38
N LEU A 71 -8.65 3.10 0.39
CA LEU A 71 -7.73 3.00 -0.74
C LEU A 71 -7.53 1.54 -1.12
N ASN A 72 -7.82 1.20 -2.37
CA ASN A 72 -7.46 -0.07 -2.97
C ASN A 72 -6.37 0.18 -4.01
N VAL A 73 -5.25 -0.54 -3.93
CA VAL A 73 -4.15 -0.45 -4.90
C VAL A 73 -3.91 -1.81 -5.50
N ARG A 74 -4.04 -1.92 -6.82
CA ARG A 74 -3.78 -3.13 -7.59
C ARG A 74 -2.48 -2.98 -8.34
N HIS A 75 -1.42 -3.57 -7.81
CA HIS A 75 -0.13 -3.64 -8.46
C HIS A 75 -0.12 -4.72 -9.53
N HIS A 76 0.52 -4.39 -10.66
CA HIS A 76 0.91 -5.36 -11.67
C HIS A 76 2.39 -5.68 -11.52
N GLU A 77 2.79 -6.90 -11.82
CA GLU A 77 4.18 -7.34 -11.64
C GLU A 77 5.19 -6.67 -12.58
N ASN A 78 4.72 -5.87 -13.53
CA ASN A 78 5.55 -5.17 -14.50
C ASN A 78 6.13 -3.84 -13.96
N LEU A 79 6.16 -3.62 -12.64
CA LEU A 79 6.83 -2.44 -12.09
C LEU A 79 8.35 -2.58 -12.30
N PHE A 80 8.92 -1.68 -13.09
CA PHE A 80 10.33 -1.72 -13.49
C PHE A 80 11.23 -1.09 -12.42
N GLY A 81 10.67 -0.31 -11.50
CA GLY A 81 11.37 0.26 -10.36
C GLY A 81 10.46 0.61 -9.18
N ALA A 82 11.09 0.90 -8.04
CA ALA A 82 10.39 1.27 -6.81
C ALA A 82 9.51 2.53 -6.95
N TRP A 83 9.79 3.39 -7.92
CA TRP A 83 9.07 4.67 -8.11
C TRP A 83 7.86 4.56 -9.02
N ASP A 84 7.61 3.38 -9.61
CA ASP A 84 6.52 3.12 -10.55
C ASP A 84 5.21 2.84 -9.79
N THR A 85 4.95 3.59 -8.72
CA THR A 85 3.79 3.38 -7.87
C THR A 85 3.16 4.71 -7.48
N ILE A 86 1.89 4.69 -7.09
CA ILE A 86 1.14 5.89 -6.71
C ILE A 86 1.59 6.51 -5.39
N PHE A 87 2.24 5.72 -4.52
CA PHE A 87 2.50 6.09 -3.13
C PHE A 87 3.27 7.41 -2.95
N PRO A 88 4.28 7.78 -3.76
CA PRO A 88 4.96 9.07 -3.64
C PRO A 88 4.05 10.29 -3.85
N PHE A 89 2.90 10.13 -4.53
CA PHE A 89 2.04 11.26 -4.91
C PHE A 89 0.85 11.49 -3.98
N LEU A 90 0.61 10.57 -3.05
CA LEU A 90 -0.57 10.61 -2.19
C LEU A 90 -0.18 10.92 -0.74
N THR A 91 -0.98 11.73 -0.07
CA THR A 91 -0.98 11.85 1.40
C THR A 91 -2.43 11.73 1.85
N LEU A 92 -2.78 10.67 2.58
CA LEU A 92 -4.19 10.33 2.88
C LEU A 92 -4.45 10.32 4.39
N PRO A 93 -4.53 11.47 5.07
CA PRO A 93 -4.57 11.53 6.54
C PRO A 93 -5.81 10.91 7.18
N SER A 94 -6.90 10.74 6.44
CA SER A 94 -8.16 10.15 6.93
C SER A 94 -8.33 8.68 6.56
N LEU A 95 -7.30 8.04 5.99
CA LEU A 95 -7.39 6.67 5.50
C LEU A 95 -7.62 5.69 6.67
N LYS A 96 -8.68 4.89 6.55
CA LYS A 96 -9.05 3.86 7.54
C LYS A 96 -8.82 2.45 7.01
N THR A 97 -9.07 2.25 5.72
CA THR A 97 -8.96 0.96 5.05
C THR A 97 -7.98 1.03 3.89
N LEU A 98 -6.97 0.17 3.91
CA LEU A 98 -6.00 0.03 2.83
C LEU A 98 -5.97 -1.42 2.36
N CYS A 99 -6.19 -1.63 1.08
CA CYS A 99 -6.06 -2.94 0.46
C CYS A 99 -5.01 -2.91 -0.65
N LEU A 100 -4.04 -3.80 -0.55
CA LEU A 100 -2.95 -3.98 -1.50
C LEU A 100 -3.14 -5.31 -2.20
N TYR A 101 -3.34 -5.26 -3.52
CA TYR A 101 -3.50 -6.43 -4.36
C TYR A 101 -2.33 -6.48 -5.32
N CYS A 102 -1.65 -7.63 -5.43
CA CYS A 102 -0.76 -7.89 -6.53
C CYS A 102 -1.43 -8.92 -7.45
N ARG A 103 -1.56 -8.58 -8.73
CA ARG A 103 -2.11 -9.51 -9.72
C ARG A 103 -1.03 -10.49 -10.11
N GLN A 104 -1.08 -11.68 -9.52
CA GLN A 104 -0.08 -12.72 -9.70
C GLN A 104 0.02 -13.14 -11.19
N GLY A 105 1.17 -12.87 -11.80
CA GLY A 105 1.52 -13.12 -13.19
C GLY A 105 2.67 -14.11 -13.26
N SER A 106 2.37 -15.40 -13.05
CA SER A 106 3.34 -16.50 -12.97
C SER A 106 4.21 -16.48 -11.70
N ILE A 107 3.94 -17.48 -10.85
CA ILE A 107 4.37 -17.71 -9.46
C ILE A 107 5.90 -17.80 -9.26
N GLU A 108 6.71 -17.66 -10.31
CA GLU A 108 8.12 -18.07 -10.28
C GLU A 108 9.10 -16.95 -9.93
N ARG A 109 8.63 -15.71 -9.80
CA ARG A 109 9.54 -14.58 -9.60
C ARG A 109 9.76 -14.26 -8.12
N GLU A 110 11.00 -14.47 -7.70
CA GLU A 110 11.57 -14.19 -6.37
C GLU A 110 11.63 -12.70 -5.98
N PHE A 111 10.82 -11.84 -6.59
CA PHE A 111 10.96 -10.41 -6.38
C PHE A 111 10.33 -10.00 -5.05
N SER A 112 11.20 -9.54 -4.14
CA SER A 112 10.80 -8.75 -2.98
C SER A 112 9.92 -7.59 -3.44
N TRP A 113 8.82 -7.28 -2.73
CA TRP A 113 7.96 -6.14 -3.05
C TRP A 113 8.79 -4.84 -3.18
N LEU A 114 9.04 -4.41 -4.42
CA LEU A 114 9.91 -3.28 -4.76
C LEU A 114 9.32 -1.96 -4.28
N SER A 115 8.00 -1.86 -4.25
CA SER A 115 7.27 -0.68 -3.80
C SER A 115 7.21 -0.54 -2.27
N PHE A 116 7.82 -1.46 -1.50
CA PHE A 116 7.76 -1.43 -0.03
C PHE A 116 8.27 -0.13 0.57
N TYR A 117 9.43 0.38 0.12
CA TYR A 117 9.97 1.64 0.67
C TYR A 117 9.10 2.86 0.33
N PRO A 118 8.71 3.10 -0.93
CA PRO A 118 7.75 4.17 -1.25
C PRO A 118 6.43 4.05 -0.48
N PHE A 119 5.95 2.82 -0.29
CA PHE A 119 4.78 2.55 0.53
C PHE A 119 5.00 2.95 2.00
N MET A 120 6.13 2.59 2.61
CA MET A 120 6.44 2.99 3.99
C MET A 120 6.57 4.50 4.14
N GLU A 121 7.13 5.20 3.15
CA GLU A 121 7.16 6.67 3.15
C GLU A 121 5.77 7.28 3.04
N PHE A 122 4.87 6.65 2.27
CA PHE A 122 3.45 7.00 2.24
C PHE A 122 2.76 6.81 3.60
N VAL A 123 3.01 5.69 4.29
CA VAL A 123 2.48 5.41 5.63
C VAL A 123 2.92 6.50 6.62
N LYS A 124 4.23 6.78 6.69
CA LYS A 124 4.80 7.81 7.58
C LYS A 124 4.21 9.19 7.29
N ARG A 125 4.24 9.60 6.02
CA ARG A 125 3.79 10.94 5.60
C ARG A 125 2.30 11.16 5.86
N SER A 126 1.49 10.12 5.66
CA SER A 126 0.05 10.26 5.82
C SER A 126 -0.39 10.19 7.28
N SER A 127 0.35 9.51 8.16
CA SER A 127 0.05 9.42 9.60
C SER A 127 -1.43 9.09 9.89
N PHE A 128 -2.01 8.21 9.07
CA PHE A 128 -3.45 7.93 9.10
C PHE A 128 -3.82 6.93 10.20
N PRO A 129 -5.05 6.99 10.75
CA PRO A 129 -5.54 6.03 11.73
C PRO A 129 -6.02 4.74 11.03
N LEU A 130 -5.10 4.01 10.39
CA LEU A 130 -5.47 2.79 9.67
C LEU A 130 -6.02 1.77 10.66
N THR A 131 -7.22 1.27 10.37
CA THR A 131 -7.87 0.23 11.17
C THR A 131 -7.92 -1.09 10.42
N THR A 132 -7.95 -1.06 9.09
CA THR A 132 -8.00 -2.26 8.25
C THR A 132 -6.89 -2.26 7.21
N LEU A 133 -6.11 -3.35 7.18
CA LEU A 133 -5.08 -3.61 6.18
C LEU A 133 -5.33 -4.97 5.54
N CYS A 134 -5.50 -4.97 4.22
CA CYS A 134 -5.59 -6.19 3.42
C CYS A 134 -4.38 -6.28 2.49
N ILE A 135 -3.67 -7.40 2.50
CA ILE A 135 -2.55 -7.68 1.62
C ILE A 135 -2.85 -8.99 0.89
N LYS A 136 -2.96 -8.92 -0.43
CA LYS A 136 -3.26 -10.08 -1.27
C LYS A 136 -2.26 -10.24 -2.40
N GLY A 137 -1.61 -11.39 -2.49
CA GLY A 137 -0.71 -11.74 -3.60
C GLY A 137 0.65 -11.03 -3.57
N VAL A 138 0.95 -10.22 -2.55
CA VAL A 138 2.21 -9.48 -2.43
C VAL A 138 3.30 -10.35 -1.81
N ALA A 139 4.49 -10.40 -2.42
CA ALA A 139 5.66 -11.07 -1.85
C ALA A 139 6.31 -10.20 -0.75
N LEU A 140 6.15 -10.58 0.51
CA LEU A 140 6.57 -9.81 1.68
C LEU A 140 7.35 -10.70 2.65
N SER A 141 8.56 -10.32 3.05
CA SER A 141 9.28 -11.03 4.11
C SER A 141 8.69 -10.71 5.49
N ASP A 142 8.88 -11.61 6.46
CA ASP A 142 8.44 -11.39 7.84
C ASP A 142 8.99 -10.10 8.44
N SER A 143 10.27 -9.82 8.20
CA SER A 143 10.92 -8.59 8.66
C SER A 143 10.22 -7.32 8.14
N LYS A 144 9.80 -7.31 6.88
CA LYS A 144 9.06 -6.18 6.28
C LYS A 144 7.63 -6.08 6.81
N LEU A 145 6.96 -7.21 7.03
CA LEU A 145 5.63 -7.23 7.63
C LEU A 145 5.68 -6.70 9.07
N ILE A 146 6.60 -7.17 9.90
CA ILE A 146 6.79 -6.69 11.27
C ILE A 146 7.08 -5.19 11.27
N TYR A 147 7.98 -4.73 10.39
CA TYR A 147 8.28 -3.30 10.26
C TYR A 147 7.05 -2.48 9.88
N LEU A 148 6.23 -2.97 8.95
CA LEU A 148 4.97 -2.33 8.58
C LEU A 148 4.01 -2.24 9.78
N LEU A 149 3.78 -3.35 10.49
CA LEU A 149 2.87 -3.40 11.63
C LEU A 149 3.33 -2.50 12.78
N TYR A 150 4.64 -2.40 13.01
CA TYR A 150 5.21 -1.49 14.00
C TYR A 150 4.85 -0.02 13.73
N HIS A 151 4.73 0.37 12.45
CA HIS A 151 4.39 1.72 12.04
C HIS A 151 2.89 2.02 11.96
N ILE A 152 2.03 1.03 12.22
CA ILE A 152 0.56 1.19 12.16
C ILE A 152 -0.05 0.65 13.46
N PRO A 153 0.17 1.33 14.60
CA PRO A 153 -0.31 0.87 15.91
C PRO A 153 -1.85 0.90 16.04
N THR A 154 -2.56 1.58 15.15
CA THR A 154 -4.02 1.67 15.15
C THR A 154 -4.72 0.49 14.46
N LEU A 155 -3.95 -0.45 13.90
CA LEU A 155 -4.48 -1.54 13.09
C LEU A 155 -5.30 -2.52 13.95
N LEU A 156 -6.55 -2.76 13.53
CA LEU A 156 -7.49 -3.68 14.20
C LEU A 156 -7.69 -4.95 13.39
N ASP A 157 -7.79 -4.81 12.07
CA ASP A 157 -8.07 -5.89 11.14
C ASP A 157 -6.90 -6.06 10.16
N LEU A 158 -6.26 -7.22 10.22
CA LEU A 158 -5.20 -7.60 9.28
C LEU A 158 -5.65 -8.84 8.48
N THR A 159 -5.70 -8.70 7.17
CA THR A 159 -5.98 -9.79 6.24
C THR A 159 -4.77 -10.00 5.34
N ILE A 160 -4.23 -11.21 5.33
CA ILE A 160 -3.11 -11.60 4.48
C ILE A 160 -3.52 -12.85 3.70
N MET A 161 -3.52 -12.76 2.37
CA MET A 161 -3.95 -13.84 1.48
C MET A 161 -2.97 -14.02 0.32
N ASP A 162 -2.70 -15.28 -0.06
CA ASP A 162 -1.89 -15.61 -1.25
C ASP A 162 -0.50 -14.93 -1.28
N THR A 163 0.03 -14.52 -0.12
CA THR A 163 1.34 -13.86 0.00
C THR A 163 2.42 -14.92 0.23
N ILE A 164 3.48 -14.86 -0.57
CA ILE A 164 4.68 -15.66 -0.32
C ILE A 164 5.50 -14.94 0.76
N ILE A 165 5.47 -15.49 1.97
CA ILE A 165 6.34 -15.07 3.06
C ILE A 165 7.63 -15.90 2.99
N LYS A 166 8.76 -15.24 2.74
CA LYS A 166 10.08 -15.87 2.78
C LYS A 166 10.76 -15.52 4.11
N ASP A 167 11.24 -16.54 4.82
CA ASP A 167 12.19 -16.38 5.91
C ASP A 167 13.47 -15.75 5.32
N SER A 168 13.84 -14.56 5.80
CA SER A 168 15.13 -13.97 5.44
C SER A 168 16.22 -14.77 6.15
N GLU A 169 17.14 -15.34 5.37
CA GLU A 169 18.32 -16.14 5.75
C GLU A 169 18.11 -17.65 5.84
N TRP A 170 18.46 -18.38 4.77
CA TRP A 170 19.41 -19.51 4.82
C TRP A 170 20.23 -19.51 3.52
N SER A 171 21.53 -19.70 3.68
CA SER A 171 22.64 -19.51 2.74
C SER A 171 22.53 -20.31 1.44
N GLU A 172 23.18 -19.77 0.40
CA GLU A 172 23.52 -20.45 -0.84
C GLU A 172 24.25 -21.77 -0.57
N ASP A 173 23.52 -22.87 -0.51
CA ASP A 173 24.04 -24.18 -0.89
C ASP A 173 22.94 -24.95 -1.64
N LYS A 174 23.27 -25.32 -2.87
CA LYS A 174 22.40 -25.95 -3.86
C LYS A 174 21.82 -27.26 -3.29
N GLN A 175 20.50 -27.45 -3.35
CA GLN A 175 19.78 -28.30 -4.32
C GLN A 175 18.41 -28.78 -3.78
N SER A 176 17.41 -28.76 -4.67
CA SER A 176 16.02 -29.24 -4.52
C SER A 176 15.06 -28.34 -3.72
N MET A 177 14.49 -27.36 -4.41
CA MET A 177 13.38 -26.56 -3.89
C MET A 177 12.06 -27.27 -4.22
N ILE A 178 11.58 -28.11 -3.30
CA ILE A 178 10.18 -28.53 -3.27
C ILE A 178 9.40 -27.34 -2.68
N PRO A 179 8.36 -26.81 -3.33
CA PRO A 179 7.57 -25.74 -2.75
C PRO A 179 6.83 -26.30 -1.53
N ILE A 180 7.36 -26.02 -0.34
CA ILE A 180 6.65 -26.25 0.91
C ILE A 180 5.51 -25.24 0.93
N ARG A 181 4.28 -25.72 0.77
CA ARG A 181 3.07 -25.02 1.23
C ARG A 181 3.23 -24.81 2.73
N GLY A 182 3.83 -23.69 3.11
CA GLY A 182 4.06 -23.32 4.50
C GLY A 182 2.73 -23.00 5.17
N ASP A 183 2.42 -23.77 6.21
CA ASP A 183 1.28 -23.55 7.10
C ASP A 183 1.33 -22.16 7.74
N PHE A 184 0.17 -21.51 7.77
CA PHE A 184 -0.11 -20.18 8.31
C PHE A 184 0.30 -19.97 9.79
N SER A 185 0.79 -20.99 10.50
CA SER A 185 0.97 -20.99 11.96
C SER A 185 1.97 -19.97 12.51
N ARG A 186 2.98 -19.51 11.74
CA ARG A 186 4.02 -18.58 12.26
C ARG A 186 3.59 -17.12 12.27
N ALA A 187 2.87 -16.66 11.24
CA ALA A 187 2.35 -15.30 11.20
C ALA A 187 1.36 -15.05 12.36
N TYR A 188 0.54 -16.04 12.70
CA TYR A 188 -0.34 -15.98 13.88
C TYR A 188 0.44 -15.84 15.19
N MET A 189 1.54 -16.59 15.36
CA MET A 189 2.39 -16.47 16.55
C MET A 189 3.10 -15.10 16.64
N LEU A 190 3.49 -14.52 15.51
CA LEU A 190 4.08 -13.17 15.46
C LEU A 190 3.06 -12.08 15.78
N VAL A 191 1.84 -12.17 15.24
CA VAL A 191 0.74 -11.25 15.59
C VAL A 191 0.42 -11.36 17.07
N LEU A 192 0.31 -12.57 17.62
CA LEU A 192 0.11 -12.78 19.06
C LEU A 192 1.25 -12.19 19.90
N THR A 193 2.50 -12.33 19.46
CA THR A 193 3.67 -11.77 20.17
C THR A 193 3.68 -10.24 20.13
N LEU A 194 3.32 -9.62 19.00
CA LEU A 194 3.21 -8.17 18.88
C LEU A 194 2.06 -7.61 19.72
N CYS A 195 0.89 -8.27 19.71
CA CYS A 195 -0.23 -7.92 20.57
C CYS A 195 0.14 -8.04 22.05
N TYR A 196 0.87 -9.09 22.44
CA TYR A 196 1.29 -9.33 23.83
C TYR A 196 2.33 -8.31 24.31
N ASN A 197 3.23 -7.84 23.43
CA ASN A 197 4.27 -6.88 23.78
C ASN A 197 3.84 -5.41 23.73
N GLN A 198 2.69 -5.08 23.13
CA GLN A 198 2.12 -3.73 23.19
C GLN A 198 1.19 -3.50 24.40
N LEU A 199 0.78 -4.56 25.09
CA LEU A 199 -0.03 -4.48 26.33
C LEU A 199 0.62 -3.66 27.47
N PRO A 200 1.95 -3.74 27.75
CA PRO A 200 2.56 -2.95 28.83
C PRO A 200 2.58 -1.44 28.58
N LEU A 201 2.60 -1.00 27.31
CA LEU A 201 2.64 0.42 26.95
C LEU A 201 1.28 1.12 27.13
N LEU A 202 0.17 0.38 27.05
CA LEU A 202 -1.17 0.89 27.37
C LEU A 202 -1.42 0.99 28.88
N CYS A 203 -0.74 0.19 29.70
CA CYS A 203 -0.91 0.19 31.15
C CYS A 203 -0.10 1.28 31.89
N GLN A 204 0.95 1.85 31.29
CA GLN A 204 1.76 2.90 31.94
C GLN A 204 1.13 4.31 31.86
N GLY A 205 0.10 4.52 31.04
CA GLY A 205 -0.58 5.83 30.90
C GLY A 205 -1.67 6.14 31.94
N TYR A 206 -2.07 5.17 32.76
CA TYR A 206 -3.20 5.31 33.70
C TYR A 206 -2.81 5.51 35.17
N ALA A 207 -1.52 5.63 35.49
CA ALA A 207 -1.03 5.69 36.88
C ALA A 207 -0.68 7.11 37.39
N ALA A 208 -1.03 8.17 36.68
CA ALA A 208 -0.71 9.54 37.10
C ALA A 208 -1.87 10.52 36.87
N LEU A 209 -2.93 10.40 37.66
CA LEU A 209 -3.86 11.50 37.97
C LEU A 209 -4.02 11.53 39.50
N PRO A 210 -3.59 12.61 40.19
CA PRO A 210 -3.93 12.84 41.59
C PRO A 210 -5.42 13.22 41.76
#